data_AF-A0A521NC06-F1
#
_entry.id   AF-A0A521NC06-F1
#
_cell.length_a   1.000
_cell.length_b   1.000
_cell.length_c   1.000
_cell.angle_alpha   90.00
_cell.angle_beta   90.00
_cell.angle_gamma   90.00
#
_symmetry.space_group_name_H-M   'P 1'
#
loop_
_entity.id
_entity.type
_entity.pdbx_description
1 polymer ?
#
loop_
_entity_poly.entity_id
_entity_poly.type
_entity_poly.pdbx_seq_one_letter_code
_entity_poly.pdbx_strand_id
1 'polypeptide(L)' 'SGLEETMIGATREIMEIWKNNPEIPDMRTAAYVCAINKVGTTYAELGIFP' A
#
# COMPACT_ATOMS: atom_id res chain seq x y z
N SER A 1 18.50 8.43 -7.47
CA SER A 1 17.64 8.81 -8.63
C SER A 1 16.19 8.89 -8.19
N GLY A 2 15.32 9.72 -8.79
CA GLY A 2 13.90 9.77 -8.38
C GLY A 2 13.15 8.43 -8.52
N LEU A 3 13.59 7.59 -9.46
CA LEU A 3 13.08 6.22 -9.61
C LEU A 3 13.49 5.34 -8.41
N GLU A 4 14.76 5.39 -8.02
CA GLU A 4 15.30 4.59 -6.93
C GLU A 4 14.62 4.91 -5.59
N GLU A 5 14.45 6.20 -5.29
CA GLU A 5 13.76 6.65 -4.08
C GLU A 5 12.30 6.17 -4.06
N THR A 6 11.59 6.30 -5.19
CA THR A 6 10.21 5.82 -5.33
C THR A 6 10.12 4.30 -5.10
N MET A 7 11.04 3.53 -5.67
CA MET A 7 11.05 2.06 -5.52
C MET A 7 11.41 1.63 -4.10
N ILE A 8 12.34 2.32 -3.44
CA ILE A 8 12.68 2.08 -2.03
C ILE A 8 11.47 2.35 -1.14
N GLY A 9 10.80 3.50 -1.33
CA GLY A 9 9.61 3.88 -0.57
C GLY A 9 8.49 2.86 -0.73
N ALA A 10 8.13 2.53 -1.98
CA ALA A 10 7.08 1.56 -2.27
C ALA A 10 7.36 0.18 -1.67
N THR A 11 8.61 -0.29 -1.74
CA THR A 11 8.99 -1.60 -1.19
C THR A 11 8.87 -1.62 0.33
N ARG A 12 9.30 -0.55 1.03
CA ARG A 12 9.20 -0.46 2.49
C ARG A 12 7.75 -0.49 2.96
N GLU A 13 6.88 0.28 2.33
CA GLU A 13 5.45 0.33 2.65
C GLU A 13 4.77 -1.04 2.48
N ILE A 14 5.06 -1.75 1.39
CA ILE A 14 4.53 -3.10 1.15
C ILE A 14 5.05 -4.08 2.21
N MET A 15 6.32 -3.99 2.57
CA MET A 15 6.94 -4.85 3.59
C MET A 15 6.36 -4.61 4.99
N GLU A 16 6.05 -3.37 5.34
CA GLU A 16 5.39 -3.03 6.60
C GLU A 16 3.99 -3.64 6.67
N ILE A 17 3.18 -3.51 5.61
CA ILE A 17 1.85 -4.13 5.54
C ILE A 17 1.94 -5.64 5.69
N TRP A 18 2.88 -6.28 4.99
CA TRP A 18 3.07 -7.72 5.06
C TRP A 18 3.49 -8.20 6.46
N LYS A 19 4.44 -7.50 7.09
CA LYS A 19 4.97 -7.90 8.41
C LYS A 19 4.03 -7.58 9.56
N ASN A 20 3.19 -6.55 9.42
CA ASN A 20 2.26 -6.12 10.47
C ASN A 20 0.93 -6.86 10.45
N ASN A 21 0.61 -7.60 9.38
CA ASN A 21 -0.61 -8.38 9.29
C ASN A 21 -0.31 -9.86 8.98
N PRO A 22 -0.40 -10.77 9.98
CA PRO A 22 -0.13 -12.19 9.80
C PRO A 22 -1.16 -12.90 8.91
N GLU A 23 -2.31 -12.29 8.63
CA GLU A 23 -3.31 -12.84 7.69
C GLU A 23 -2.91 -12.64 6.23
N ILE A 24 -1.94 -11.77 5.94
CA ILE A 24 -1.46 -11.52 4.59
C ILE A 24 -0.38 -12.57 4.24
N PRO A 25 -0.66 -13.49 3.29
CA PRO A 25 0.19 -14.66 3.07
C PRO A 25 1.48 -14.32 2.30
N ASP A 26 1.48 -13.25 1.50
CA ASP A 26 2.60 -12.91 0.63
C ASP A 26 2.69 -11.40 0.30
N MET A 27 3.84 -11.01 -0.25
CA MET A 27 4.09 -9.63 -0.68
C MET A 27 3.18 -9.16 -1.81
N ARG A 28 2.64 -10.07 -2.63
CA ARG A 28 1.72 -9.71 -3.71
C ARG A 28 0.40 -9.20 -3.12
N THR A 29 -0.14 -9.93 -2.15
CA THR A 29 -1.35 -9.57 -1.42
C THR A 29 -1.14 -8.28 -0.64
N ALA A 30 0.02 -8.12 0.02
CA ALA A 30 0.39 -6.88 0.68
C ALA A 30 0.44 -5.67 -0.27
N ALA A 31 0.94 -5.86 -1.51
CA ALA A 31 0.96 -4.81 -2.52
C ALA A 31 -0.45 -4.39 -2.97
N TYR A 32 -1.38 -5.36 -3.10
CA TYR A 32 -2.79 -5.04 -3.37
C TYR A 32 -3.43 -4.29 -2.22
N VAL A 33 -3.20 -4.69 -0.96
CA VAL A 33 -3.70 -3.97 0.22
C VAL A 33 -3.17 -2.53 0.24
N CYS A 34 -1.87 -2.33 -0.02
CA CYS A 34 -1.26 -1.01 -0.16
C CYS A 34 -1.98 -0.15 -1.21
N ALA A 35 -2.20 -0.70 -2.41
CA ALA A 35 -2.88 0.01 -3.49
C ALA A 35 -4.33 0.35 -3.15
N ILE A 36 -5.07 -0.59 -2.56
CA ILE A 36 -6.47 -0.39 -2.15
C ILE A 36 -6.56 0.70 -1.08
N ASN A 37 -5.69 0.70 -0.08
CA ASN A 37 -5.68 1.73 0.96
C ASN A 37 -5.46 3.12 0.37
N LYS A 38 -4.50 3.26 -0.56
CA LYS A 38 -4.24 4.54 -1.24
C LYS A 38 -5.46 5.03 -2.01
N VAL A 39 -6.08 4.16 -2.80
CA VAL A 39 -7.29 4.49 -3.55
C VAL A 39 -8.43 4.84 -2.59
N GLY A 40 -8.64 4.05 -1.54
CA GLY A 40 -9.67 4.27 -0.53
C GLY A 40 -9.53 5.64 0.14
N THR A 41 -8.33 6.02 0.56
CA THR A 41 -8.06 7.36 1.11
C THR A 41 -8.43 8.45 0.12
N THR A 42 -8.03 8.36 -1.14
CA THR A 42 -8.39 9.36 -2.16
C THR A 42 -9.90 9.43 -2.39
N TYR A 43 -10.61 8.30 -2.41
CA TYR A 43 -12.06 8.28 -2.54
C TYR A 43 -12.77 8.89 -1.31
N ALA A 44 -12.25 8.65 -0.11
CA ALA A 44 -12.76 9.25 1.13
C ALA A 44 -12.52 10.77 1.17
N GLU A 45 -11.34 11.24 0.75
CA GLU A 45 -11.01 12.67 0.65
C GLU A 45 -11.88 13.40 -0.39
N LEU A 46 -12.28 12.70 -1.46
CA LEU A 46 -13.18 13.23 -2.48
C LEU A 46 -14.67 13.16 -2.08
N GLY A 47 -15.01 12.57 -0.92
CA GLY A 47 -16.39 12.39 -0.47
C GLY A 47 -17.22 11.43 -1.33
N ILE A 48 -16.55 10.56 -2.10
CA ILE A 48 -17.19 9.56 -2.99
C ILE A 48 -17.55 8.30 -2.20
N PHE A 49 -16.87 8.06 -1.08
CA PHE A 49 -17.10 6.90 -0.21
C PHE A 49 -18.07 7.26 0.93
N PRO A 50 -18.99 6.35 1.33
CA PRO A 50 -19.94 6.58 2.43
C PRO A 50 -19.27 6.83 3.79
#